data_AF-A0A7R8W6T8-F1
#
_entry.id   AF-A0A7R8W6T8-F1
#
_cell.length_a   1.000
_cell.length_b   1.000
_cell.length_c   1.000
_cell.angle_alpha   90.00
_cell.angle_beta   90.00
_cell.angle_gamma   90.00
#
_symmetry.space_group_name_H-M   'P 1'
#
loop_
_entity.id
_entity.type
_entity.pdbx_description
1 polymer ?
#
loop_
_entity_poly.entity_id
_entity_poly.type
_entity_poly.pdbx_seq_one_letter_code
_entity_poly.pdbx_strand_id
1 'polypeptide(L)'
;MFGNTSQKQKLRFQRFPLQSLLQYHLSPLRFRIWDYLNARGPTQVSDGFNQKILYELLLALNHVHSKGVIHRDLKPQNILFTVDGKVKLGDFGLAAPQVQLTGHGGNSNSSAAYPVGTALYAAPEQIEPSGKSVCTDKSDIYALGIVLLELYEFWTTRMERQKIIQRLRTERRLPDGILRNYPIAASWILSYTCPQPEDRPSAEEALKGLTLTSRFSAGSCSLSGERSDSRVVVVLQKEIQKRDEKILLLEAELKRLKCLVKKEGAFLCSGGCFFASTMTISECSDLDRQISQLRKCELIKESEVKSLCAKAREILVEESNVQRVDAPVTVCGDIHGQFYDLKELFKNGGDVPETNYLFLGDFVDRGFYSVETFLLLLALKVRYPDRITLIRGNHESRQITQVYGFYDECQRKYGSATVWKYCTEIFDYLSLSAVIDGKVKR
;
A
#
# COMPACT_ATOMS: atom_id res chain seq x y z
N MET A 1 28.62 -2.62 43.66
CA MET A 1 28.94 -3.99 43.20
C MET A 1 27.61 -4.71 42.99
N PHE A 2 27.16 -4.89 41.74
CA PHE A 2 27.09 -6.19 41.02
C PHE A 2 26.27 -7.26 41.77
N GLY A 3 25.24 -7.93 41.22
CA GLY A 3 24.68 -8.05 39.87
C GLY A 3 23.23 -8.59 39.95
N ASN A 4 22.34 -8.25 39.02
CA ASN A 4 22.11 -8.87 37.71
C ASN A 4 21.91 -10.40 37.76
N THR A 5 20.66 -10.88 37.60
CA THR A 5 20.18 -11.53 36.35
C THR A 5 18.69 -11.89 36.47
N SER A 6 17.82 -11.03 35.93
CA SER A 6 16.48 -11.43 35.49
C SER A 6 16.61 -12.18 34.16
N GLN A 7 16.56 -13.52 34.19
CA GLN A 7 16.24 -14.33 33.03
C GLN A 7 14.74 -14.21 32.73
N LYS A 8 14.31 -13.08 32.18
CA LYS A 8 13.08 -13.06 31.38
C LYS A 8 13.46 -13.52 29.98
N GLN A 9 12.98 -14.72 29.63
CA GLN A 9 13.13 -15.35 28.33
C GLN A 9 12.77 -14.36 27.22
N LYS A 10 13.80 -13.80 26.57
CA LYS A 10 13.73 -13.29 25.21
C LYS A 10 13.35 -14.47 24.31
N LEU A 11 12.07 -14.65 24.02
CA LEU A 11 11.64 -15.34 22.82
C LEU A 11 12.09 -14.47 21.63
N ARG A 12 13.35 -14.66 21.24
CA ARG A 12 13.86 -14.28 19.93
C ARG A 12 12.93 -14.94 18.92
N PHE A 13 12.10 -14.15 18.24
CA PHE A 13 11.68 -14.48 16.89
C PHE A 13 12.96 -14.69 16.08
N GLN A 14 13.38 -15.94 15.95
CA GLN A 14 14.37 -16.31 14.95
C GLN A 14 13.81 -15.85 13.62
N ARG A 15 14.54 -14.94 12.97
CA ARG A 15 14.37 -14.59 11.57
C ARG A 15 14.21 -15.89 10.78
N PHE A 16 12.97 -16.21 10.39
CA PHE A 16 12.74 -17.15 9.32
C PHE A 16 13.42 -16.57 8.07
N PRO A 17 14.14 -17.37 7.27
CA PRO A 17 14.78 -16.88 6.07
C PRO A 17 13.72 -16.69 4.97
N LEU A 18 12.91 -15.64 5.09
CA LEU A 18 12.02 -15.10 4.05
C LEU A 18 12.81 -14.62 2.81
N GLN A 19 14.14 -14.58 2.90
CA GLN A 19 15.05 -14.30 1.79
C GLN A 19 14.87 -15.28 0.62
N SER A 20 14.42 -16.52 0.87
CA SER A 20 14.11 -17.49 -0.19
C SER A 20 12.74 -17.26 -0.86
N LEU A 21 11.78 -16.65 -0.17
CA LEU A 21 10.47 -16.24 -0.72
C LEU A 21 10.58 -14.94 -1.53
N LEU A 22 11.49 -14.04 -1.15
CA LEU A 22 11.86 -12.84 -1.92
C LEU A 22 12.64 -13.15 -3.22
N GLN A 23 13.11 -14.38 -3.41
CA GLN A 23 14.00 -14.74 -4.52
C GLN A 23 13.28 -15.19 -5.80
N TYR A 24 11.95 -15.31 -5.79
CA TYR A 24 11.17 -15.50 -7.02
C TYR A 24 10.95 -14.15 -7.76
N HIS A 25 12.03 -13.73 -8.43
CA HIS A 25 12.16 -12.72 -9.50
C HIS A 25 12.07 -11.22 -9.16
N LEU A 26 13.21 -10.57 -9.39
CA LEU A 26 13.46 -9.14 -9.60
C LEU A 26 12.78 -8.61 -10.88
N SER A 27 11.47 -8.74 -11.00
CA SER A 27 10.68 -8.09 -12.05
C SER A 27 10.02 -6.85 -11.44
N PRO A 28 10.21 -5.63 -12.00
CA PRO A 28 9.55 -4.44 -11.47
C PRO A 28 8.03 -4.65 -11.44
N LEU A 29 7.44 -4.44 -10.26
CA LEU A 29 6.01 -4.54 -10.04
C LEU A 29 5.37 -3.24 -10.51
N ARG A 30 4.36 -3.32 -11.39
CA ARG A 30 3.84 -2.16 -12.11
C ARG A 30 2.49 -1.67 -11.56
N PHE A 31 1.57 -2.58 -11.24
CA PHE A 31 0.19 -2.25 -10.82
C PHE A 31 -0.40 -3.33 -9.90
N ARG A 32 -1.42 -2.99 -9.10
CA ARG A 32 -2.19 -3.96 -8.29
C ARG A 32 -3.43 -4.42 -9.06
N ILE A 33 -3.96 -5.61 -8.73
CA ILE A 33 -5.27 -6.04 -9.26
C ILE A 33 -6.36 -5.01 -8.90
N TRP A 34 -6.26 -4.38 -7.73
CA TRP A 34 -7.15 -3.28 -7.35
C TRP A 34 -7.22 -2.16 -8.39
N ASP A 35 -6.08 -1.80 -8.98
CA ASP A 35 -6.01 -0.73 -9.99
C ASP A 35 -6.72 -1.17 -11.29
N TYR A 36 -6.56 -2.44 -11.68
CA TYR A 36 -7.30 -3.04 -12.79
C TYR A 36 -8.82 -3.08 -12.55
N LEU A 37 -9.25 -3.50 -11.36
CA LEU A 37 -10.67 -3.62 -11.01
C LEU A 37 -11.39 -2.27 -11.01
N ASN A 38 -10.70 -1.18 -10.67
CA ASN A 38 -11.25 0.18 -10.67
C ASN A 38 -11.16 0.88 -12.03
N ALA A 39 -10.19 0.52 -12.87
CA ALA A 39 -10.02 1.10 -14.19
C ALA A 39 -10.88 0.43 -15.27
N ARG A 40 -11.30 -0.83 -15.07
CA ARG A 40 -12.18 -1.52 -16.01
C ARG A 40 -13.58 -0.88 -15.98
N GLY A 41 -14.15 -0.64 -17.15
CA GLY A 41 -15.57 -0.32 -17.29
C GLY A 41 -16.43 -1.59 -17.30
N PRO A 42 -17.73 -1.49 -17.66
CA PRO A 42 -18.65 -2.63 -17.78
C PRO A 42 -18.31 -3.59 -18.94
N THR A 43 -17.17 -3.41 -19.61
CA THR A 43 -16.70 -4.26 -20.70
C THR A 43 -16.55 -5.72 -20.27
N GLN A 44 -16.89 -6.61 -21.20
CA GLN A 44 -16.83 -8.07 -21.01
C GLN A 44 -15.44 -8.51 -20.54
N VAL A 45 -15.39 -9.17 -19.39
CA VAL A 45 -14.15 -9.65 -18.78
C VAL A 45 -13.67 -10.90 -19.54
N SER A 46 -12.39 -10.93 -19.91
CA SER A 46 -11.82 -12.13 -20.55
C SER A 46 -11.71 -13.25 -19.52
N ASP A 47 -12.49 -14.31 -19.71
CA ASP A 47 -12.49 -15.50 -18.86
C ASP A 47 -11.09 -16.13 -18.79
N GLY A 48 -10.39 -16.23 -19.93
CA GLY A 48 -9.01 -16.74 -19.99
C GLY A 48 -8.01 -15.89 -19.19
N PHE A 49 -8.17 -14.56 -19.20
CA PHE A 49 -7.33 -13.68 -18.40
C PHE A 49 -7.58 -13.86 -16.89
N ASN A 50 -8.84 -13.94 -16.47
CA ASN A 50 -9.20 -14.20 -15.08
C ASN A 50 -8.72 -15.58 -14.61
N GLN A 51 -8.81 -16.60 -15.45
CA GLN A 51 -8.30 -17.94 -15.16
C GLN A 51 -6.77 -17.96 -15.03
N LYS A 52 -6.05 -17.18 -15.85
CA LYS A 52 -4.60 -17.02 -15.70
C LYS A 52 -4.24 -16.39 -14.35
N ILE A 53 -4.95 -15.34 -13.95
CA ILE A 53 -4.77 -14.72 -12.62
C ILE A 53 -5.03 -15.74 -11.51
N LEU A 54 -6.13 -16.49 -11.60
CA LEU A 54 -6.48 -17.52 -10.63
C LEU A 54 -5.40 -18.60 -10.53
N TYR A 55 -4.90 -19.08 -11.67
CA TYR A 55 -3.83 -20.09 -11.74
C TYR A 55 -2.55 -19.60 -11.04
N GLU A 56 -2.09 -18.39 -11.34
CA GLU A 56 -0.87 -17.84 -10.75
C GLU A 56 -1.03 -17.54 -9.24
N LEU A 57 -2.22 -17.11 -8.80
CA LEU A 57 -2.53 -16.95 -7.38
C LEU A 57 -2.54 -18.28 -6.63
N LEU A 58 -3.15 -19.31 -7.21
CA LEU A 58 -3.16 -20.64 -6.62
C LEU A 58 -1.76 -21.25 -6.55
N LEU A 59 -0.89 -21.02 -7.55
CA LEU A 59 0.51 -21.42 -7.49
C LEU A 59 1.25 -20.72 -6.34
N ALA A 60 1.03 -19.41 -6.17
CA ALA A 60 1.63 -18.65 -5.08
C ALA A 60 1.15 -19.13 -3.70
N LEU A 61 -0.16 -19.32 -3.52
CA LEU A 61 -0.73 -19.84 -2.28
C LEU A 61 -0.25 -21.25 -1.97
N ASN A 62 -0.27 -22.16 -2.96
CA ASN A 62 0.24 -23.52 -2.78
C ASN A 62 1.71 -23.52 -2.31
N HIS A 63 2.54 -22.65 -2.88
CA HIS A 63 3.91 -22.49 -2.44
C HIS A 63 4.00 -21.99 -0.99
N VAL A 64 3.26 -20.93 -0.64
CA VAL A 64 3.26 -20.34 0.72
C VAL A 64 2.73 -21.36 1.75
N HIS A 65 1.64 -22.05 1.45
CA HIS A 65 1.03 -23.09 2.29
C HIS A 65 1.95 -24.31 2.45
N SER A 66 2.69 -24.72 1.41
CA SER A 66 3.68 -25.81 1.51
C SER A 66 4.83 -25.50 2.47
N LYS A 67 5.04 -24.23 2.80
CA LYS A 67 6.01 -23.77 3.81
C LYS A 67 5.38 -23.62 5.20
N GLY A 68 4.13 -24.03 5.38
CA GLY A 68 3.38 -23.89 6.63
C GLY A 68 3.04 -22.45 7.00
N VAL A 69 2.97 -21.55 6.02
CA VAL A 69 2.62 -20.14 6.21
C VAL A 69 1.21 -19.89 5.67
N ILE A 70 0.39 -19.14 6.40
CA ILE A 70 -0.93 -18.66 5.95
C ILE A 70 -0.85 -17.15 5.76
N HIS A 71 -1.34 -16.63 4.64
CA HIS A 71 -1.21 -15.21 4.27
C HIS A 71 -2.12 -14.30 5.11
N ARG A 72 -3.38 -14.71 5.33
CA ARG A 72 -4.40 -14.06 6.19
C ARG A 72 -4.94 -12.70 5.74
N ASP A 73 -4.29 -12.02 4.80
CA ASP A 73 -4.78 -10.76 4.22
C ASP A 73 -4.75 -10.75 2.68
N LEU A 74 -5.25 -11.82 2.06
CA LEU A 74 -5.38 -11.89 0.60
C LEU A 74 -6.50 -10.96 0.12
N LYS A 75 -6.14 -9.96 -0.69
CA LYS A 75 -7.06 -8.97 -1.26
C LYS A 75 -6.46 -8.34 -2.52
N PRO A 76 -7.25 -7.71 -3.41
CA PRO A 76 -6.74 -7.13 -4.66
C PRO A 76 -5.65 -6.08 -4.48
N GLN A 77 -5.57 -5.41 -3.32
CA GLN A 77 -4.49 -4.46 -3.00
C GLN A 77 -3.14 -5.15 -2.78
N ASN A 78 -3.17 -6.42 -2.35
CA ASN A 78 -1.99 -7.22 -2.01
C ASN A 78 -1.59 -8.15 -3.16
N ILE A 79 -2.28 -8.06 -4.30
CA ILE A 79 -1.99 -8.84 -5.51
C ILE A 79 -1.46 -7.89 -6.58
N LEU A 80 -0.28 -8.20 -7.11
CA LEU A 80 0.50 -7.31 -7.96
C LEU A 80 0.76 -7.94 -9.33
N PHE A 81 0.76 -7.11 -10.37
CA PHE A 81 1.26 -7.47 -11.69
C PHE A 81 2.71 -7.04 -11.86
N THR A 82 3.53 -7.93 -12.40
CA THR A 82 4.87 -7.64 -12.89
C THR A 82 4.82 -6.98 -14.26
N VAL A 83 5.92 -6.34 -14.68
CA VAL A 83 6.05 -5.79 -16.04
C VAL A 83 5.84 -6.82 -17.16
N ASP A 84 6.13 -8.09 -16.91
CA ASP A 84 5.92 -9.22 -17.83
C ASP A 84 4.50 -9.83 -17.74
N GLY A 85 3.59 -9.22 -16.97
CA GLY A 85 2.19 -9.64 -16.90
C GLY A 85 1.96 -10.92 -16.10
N LYS A 86 2.82 -11.21 -15.12
CA LYS A 86 2.64 -12.25 -14.10
C LYS A 86 2.06 -11.65 -12.82
N VAL A 87 1.33 -12.46 -12.09
CA VAL A 87 0.72 -12.15 -10.80
C VAL A 87 1.65 -12.57 -9.67
N LYS A 88 1.82 -11.69 -8.69
CA LYS A 88 2.56 -11.93 -7.46
C LYS A 88 1.74 -11.56 -6.24
N LEU A 89 1.84 -12.39 -5.22
CA LEU A 89 1.30 -12.11 -3.90
C LEU A 89 2.31 -11.28 -3.09
N GLY A 90 1.85 -10.21 -2.45
CA GLY A 90 2.65 -9.34 -1.61
C GLY A 90 1.95 -9.02 -0.29
N ASP A 91 2.64 -8.28 0.58
CA ASP A 91 2.18 -7.87 1.91
C ASP A 91 1.85 -9.04 2.86
N PHE A 92 2.90 -9.60 3.47
CA PHE A 92 2.84 -10.66 4.46
C PHE A 92 2.77 -10.12 5.91
N GLY A 93 2.38 -8.86 6.11
CA GLY A 93 2.38 -8.22 7.43
C GLY A 93 1.49 -8.91 8.47
N LEU A 94 0.50 -9.69 8.02
CA LEU A 94 -0.42 -10.46 8.85
C LEU A 94 -0.22 -11.98 8.73
N ALA A 95 0.81 -12.42 8.00
CA ALA A 95 1.07 -13.84 7.77
C ALA A 95 1.49 -14.54 9.06
N ALA A 96 1.03 -15.78 9.24
CA ALA A 96 1.30 -16.56 10.45
C ALA A 96 1.64 -18.02 10.14
N PRO A 97 2.46 -18.68 10.96
CA PRO A 97 2.69 -20.12 10.87
C PRO A 97 1.39 -20.90 11.16
N GLN A 98 1.10 -21.90 10.35
CA GLN A 98 -0.08 -22.76 10.49
C GLN A 98 -0.13 -23.47 11.85
N VAL A 99 1.02 -23.93 12.35
CA VAL A 99 1.13 -24.67 13.63
C VAL A 99 0.75 -23.83 14.86
N GLN A 100 0.97 -22.52 14.81
CA GLN A 100 0.62 -21.62 15.91
C GLN A 100 -0.89 -21.40 16.05
N LEU A 101 -1.63 -21.67 14.97
CA LEU A 101 -3.07 -21.47 14.91
C LEU A 101 -3.83 -22.76 15.25
N THR A 102 -3.26 -23.94 14.97
CA THR A 102 -3.92 -25.26 15.15
C THR A 102 -3.84 -25.87 16.56
N GLY A 103 -3.40 -25.10 17.56
CA GLY A 103 -3.62 -25.41 18.98
C GLY A 103 -3.27 -26.83 19.44
N HIS A 104 -2.01 -27.26 19.31
CA HIS A 104 -1.49 -28.50 19.91
C HIS A 104 -0.11 -28.30 20.57
N GLY A 105 -0.03 -27.33 21.49
CA GLY A 105 1.15 -27.12 22.33
C GLY A 105 0.73 -26.47 23.63
N GLY A 106 0.73 -27.25 24.71
CA GLY A 106 0.38 -26.79 26.05
C GLY A 106 1.32 -25.69 26.57
N ASN A 107 0.74 -24.82 27.41
CA ASN A 107 1.34 -23.74 28.20
C ASN A 107 1.79 -22.47 27.45
N SER A 108 0.91 -21.46 27.49
CA SER A 108 1.10 -20.15 28.14
C SER A 108 0.36 -19.04 27.37
N ASN A 109 -0.56 -18.34 28.05
CA ASN A 109 -1.14 -17.04 27.69
C ASN A 109 -1.33 -16.75 26.18
N SER A 110 -1.95 -17.67 25.44
CA SER A 110 -2.35 -17.44 24.06
C SER A 110 -3.52 -16.46 24.05
N SER A 111 -3.18 -15.19 23.86
CA SER A 111 -4.09 -14.12 23.45
C SER A 111 -5.09 -14.68 22.44
N ALA A 112 -6.38 -14.65 22.78
CA ALA A 112 -7.46 -14.96 21.87
C ALA A 112 -7.17 -14.30 20.51
N ALA A 113 -7.29 -15.07 19.43
CA ALA A 113 -7.02 -14.58 18.08
C ALA A 113 -8.03 -13.45 17.78
N TYR A 114 -7.58 -12.21 17.89
CA TYR A 114 -8.38 -11.04 17.51
C TYR A 114 -8.77 -11.15 16.03
N PRO A 115 -9.88 -10.51 15.60
CA PRO A 115 -10.21 -10.41 14.18
C PRO A 115 -9.06 -9.73 13.44
N VAL A 116 -8.40 -10.44 12.52
CA VAL A 116 -7.26 -9.95 11.72
C VAL A 116 -7.59 -10.07 10.25
N GLY A 117 -7.22 -9.05 9.47
CA GLY A 117 -7.41 -8.97 8.03
C GLY A 117 -8.49 -7.95 7.62
N THR A 118 -8.57 -7.67 6.32
CA THR A 118 -9.61 -6.79 5.79
C THR A 118 -10.97 -7.49 5.85
N ALA A 119 -11.86 -7.04 6.76
CA ALA A 119 -13.13 -7.71 7.12
C ALA A 119 -14.01 -8.18 5.95
N LEU A 120 -13.94 -7.48 4.81
CA LEU A 120 -14.71 -7.83 3.60
C LEU A 120 -14.27 -9.16 2.96
N TYR A 121 -12.97 -9.47 2.99
CA TYR A 121 -12.36 -10.68 2.41
C TYR A 121 -12.14 -11.79 3.42
N ALA A 122 -12.10 -11.42 4.70
CA ALA A 122 -11.84 -12.34 5.79
C ALA A 122 -12.89 -13.47 5.83
N ALA A 123 -12.41 -14.70 5.94
CA ALA A 123 -13.22 -15.89 6.08
C ALA A 123 -14.07 -15.85 7.37
N PRO A 124 -15.20 -16.57 7.45
CA PRO A 124 -16.06 -16.59 8.64
C PRO A 124 -15.30 -16.90 9.94
N GLU A 125 -14.37 -17.85 9.90
CA GLU A 125 -13.53 -18.22 11.04
C GLU A 125 -12.56 -17.10 11.47
N GLN A 126 -12.23 -16.15 10.59
CA GLN A 126 -11.34 -15.02 10.91
C GLN A 126 -12.07 -13.86 11.60
N ILE A 127 -13.40 -13.81 11.48
CA ILE A 127 -14.23 -12.73 12.03
C ILE A 127 -15.17 -13.21 13.14
N GLU A 128 -15.08 -14.48 13.52
CA GLU A 128 -15.92 -15.06 14.56
C GLU A 128 -15.60 -14.42 15.93
N PRO A 129 -16.56 -13.78 16.61
CA PRO A 129 -16.32 -13.08 17.87
C PRO A 129 -15.89 -13.99 19.02
N SER A 130 -16.16 -15.29 18.91
CA SER A 130 -15.88 -16.27 19.95
C SER A 130 -14.39 -16.63 20.07
N GLY A 131 -13.57 -16.32 19.04
CA GLY A 131 -12.15 -16.66 18.98
C GLY A 131 -11.85 -18.17 19.01
N LYS A 132 -12.88 -19.01 18.84
CA LYS A 132 -12.76 -20.48 18.92
C LYS A 132 -12.34 -21.12 17.60
N SER A 133 -12.64 -20.47 16.47
CA SER A 133 -12.29 -21.02 15.17
C SER A 133 -10.83 -20.78 14.80
N VAL A 134 -10.19 -21.84 14.32
CA VAL A 134 -8.78 -21.87 13.93
C VAL A 134 -8.65 -21.43 12.47
N CYS A 135 -7.83 -20.41 12.22
CA CYS A 135 -7.44 -20.03 10.87
C CYS A 135 -6.53 -21.11 10.27
N THR A 136 -6.80 -21.51 9.04
CA THR A 136 -6.01 -22.51 8.29
C THR A 136 -5.62 -21.94 6.92
N ASP A 137 -4.87 -22.71 6.12
CA ASP A 137 -4.62 -22.39 4.71
C ASP A 137 -5.92 -22.17 3.92
N LYS A 138 -7.02 -22.80 4.33
CA LYS A 138 -8.37 -22.65 3.75
C LYS A 138 -8.97 -21.25 3.95
N SER A 139 -8.46 -20.47 4.90
CA SER A 139 -8.87 -19.07 5.06
C SER A 139 -8.40 -18.20 3.89
N ASP A 140 -7.21 -18.46 3.34
CA ASP A 140 -6.73 -17.76 2.14
C ASP A 140 -7.53 -18.17 0.89
N ILE A 141 -7.98 -19.43 0.81
CA ILE A 141 -8.83 -19.93 -0.28
C ILE A 141 -10.17 -19.20 -0.30
N TYR A 142 -10.76 -18.94 0.87
CA TYR A 142 -11.98 -18.14 0.97
C TYR A 142 -11.78 -16.73 0.43
N ALA A 143 -10.72 -16.05 0.88
CA ALA A 143 -10.39 -14.71 0.40
C ALA A 143 -10.15 -14.70 -1.12
N LEU A 144 -9.53 -15.74 -1.68
CA LEU A 144 -9.35 -15.91 -3.12
C LEU A 144 -10.70 -16.03 -3.85
N GLY A 145 -11.67 -16.74 -3.28
CA GLY A 145 -13.02 -16.83 -3.83
C GLY A 145 -13.73 -15.47 -3.90
N ILE A 146 -13.52 -14.60 -2.91
CA ILE A 146 -14.02 -13.21 -2.95
C ILE A 146 -13.29 -12.40 -4.03
N VAL A 147 -11.96 -12.51 -4.15
CA VAL A 147 -11.19 -11.89 -5.24
C VAL A 147 -11.69 -12.34 -6.61
N LEU A 148 -12.02 -13.63 -6.75
CA LEU A 148 -12.53 -14.21 -7.99
C LEU A 148 -13.91 -13.66 -8.34
N LEU A 149 -14.82 -13.52 -7.37
CA LEU A 149 -16.07 -12.80 -7.56
C LEU A 149 -15.81 -11.38 -8.11
N GLU A 150 -14.82 -10.67 -7.56
CA GLU A 150 -14.48 -9.34 -8.07
C GLU A 150 -13.96 -9.38 -9.50
N LEU A 151 -13.17 -10.38 -9.88
CA LEU A 151 -12.68 -10.51 -11.24
C LEU A 151 -13.82 -10.71 -12.25
N TYR A 152 -14.91 -11.38 -11.89
CA TYR A 152 -16.01 -11.68 -12.82
C TYR A 152 -17.20 -10.70 -12.76
N GLU A 153 -17.39 -9.98 -11.65
CA GLU A 153 -18.49 -9.03 -11.49
C GLU A 153 -18.01 -7.58 -11.54
N PHE A 154 -18.68 -6.73 -12.31
CA PHE A 154 -18.47 -5.29 -12.31
C PHE A 154 -19.56 -4.59 -11.49
N TRP A 155 -19.19 -3.57 -10.72
CA TRP A 155 -20.12 -2.73 -9.97
C TRP A 155 -19.71 -1.27 -10.12
N THR A 156 -20.69 -0.38 -9.92
CA THR A 156 -20.47 1.06 -10.04
C THR A 156 -20.21 1.72 -8.69
N THR A 157 -20.74 1.15 -7.60
CA THR A 157 -20.62 1.73 -6.26
C THR A 157 -20.06 0.76 -5.22
N ARG A 158 -19.45 1.33 -4.17
CA ARG A 158 -18.98 0.57 -2.99
C ARG A 158 -20.12 -0.16 -2.27
N MET A 159 -21.33 0.41 -2.26
CA MET A 159 -22.50 -0.21 -1.63
C MET A 159 -22.98 -1.45 -2.38
N GLU A 160 -23.02 -1.40 -3.71
CA GLU A 160 -23.35 -2.57 -4.55
C GLU A 160 -22.38 -3.72 -4.28
N ARG A 161 -21.08 -3.40 -4.30
CA ARG A 161 -20.01 -4.35 -3.98
C ARG A 161 -20.22 -5.02 -2.62
N GLN A 162 -20.49 -4.25 -1.57
CA GLN A 162 -20.75 -4.80 -0.23
C GLN A 162 -22.01 -5.67 -0.18
N LYS A 163 -23.09 -5.25 -0.84
CA LYS A 163 -24.34 -6.03 -0.90
C LYS A 163 -24.17 -7.37 -1.59
N ILE A 164 -23.44 -7.42 -2.72
CA ILE A 164 -23.20 -8.65 -3.46
C ILE A 164 -22.33 -9.60 -2.64
N ILE A 165 -21.23 -9.11 -2.06
CA ILE A 165 -20.38 -9.92 -1.19
C ILE A 165 -21.18 -10.43 0.01
N GLN A 166 -21.95 -9.57 0.68
CA GLN A 166 -22.80 -9.98 1.80
C GLN A 166 -23.79 -11.07 1.40
N ARG A 167 -24.44 -10.95 0.24
CA ARG A 167 -25.36 -11.96 -0.29
C ARG A 167 -24.68 -13.29 -0.55
N LEU A 168 -23.47 -13.29 -1.10
CA LEU A 168 -22.68 -14.52 -1.26
C LEU A 168 -22.37 -15.16 0.11
N ARG A 169 -22.05 -14.34 1.12
CA ARG A 169 -21.73 -14.82 2.48
C ARG A 169 -22.93 -15.43 3.20
N THR A 170 -24.10 -14.79 3.13
CA THR A 170 -25.28 -15.19 3.91
C THR A 170 -26.21 -16.13 3.15
N GLU A 171 -26.40 -15.90 1.86
CA GLU A 171 -27.38 -16.62 1.04
C GLU A 171 -26.73 -17.62 0.07
N ARG A 172 -25.39 -17.67 0.01
CA ARG A 172 -24.64 -18.49 -0.96
C ARG A 172 -25.03 -18.20 -2.42
N ARG A 173 -25.51 -16.98 -2.71
CA ARG A 173 -26.07 -16.61 -4.01
C ARG A 173 -25.15 -15.65 -4.77
N LEU A 174 -24.79 -16.05 -5.99
CA LEU A 174 -24.04 -15.23 -6.95
C LEU A 174 -24.97 -14.40 -7.85
N PRO A 175 -24.47 -13.31 -8.46
CA PRO A 175 -25.17 -12.62 -9.54
C PRO A 175 -25.51 -13.58 -10.69
N ASP A 176 -26.74 -13.49 -11.22
CA ASP A 176 -27.19 -14.38 -12.29
C ASP A 176 -26.34 -14.24 -13.57
N GLY A 177 -25.70 -13.08 -13.77
CA GLY A 177 -24.76 -12.85 -14.86
C GLY A 177 -23.56 -13.80 -14.82
N ILE A 178 -22.98 -14.04 -13.63
CA ILE A 178 -21.87 -14.98 -13.45
C ILE A 178 -22.34 -16.41 -13.68
N LEU A 179 -23.49 -16.79 -13.12
CA LEU A 179 -24.05 -18.13 -13.26
C LEU A 179 -24.32 -18.50 -14.72
N ARG A 180 -24.84 -17.55 -15.51
CA ARG A 180 -25.14 -17.76 -16.94
C ARG A 180 -23.90 -17.73 -17.82
N ASN A 181 -23.00 -16.75 -17.61
CA ASN A 181 -21.90 -16.50 -18.54
C ASN A 181 -20.63 -17.26 -18.18
N TYR A 182 -20.43 -17.60 -16.90
CA TYR A 182 -19.19 -18.22 -16.39
C TYR A 182 -19.52 -19.33 -15.36
N PRO A 183 -20.25 -20.39 -15.75
CA PRO A 183 -20.71 -21.42 -14.82
C PRO A 183 -19.56 -22.17 -14.12
N ILE A 184 -18.43 -22.35 -14.82
CA ILE A 184 -17.23 -22.96 -14.23
C ILE A 184 -16.64 -22.02 -13.15
N ALA A 185 -16.47 -20.73 -13.45
CA ALA A 185 -15.99 -19.76 -12.48
C ALA A 185 -16.93 -19.62 -11.28
N ALA A 186 -18.25 -19.66 -11.53
CA ALA A 186 -19.25 -19.68 -10.45
C ALA A 186 -19.06 -20.87 -9.51
N SER A 187 -18.75 -22.05 -10.05
CA SER A 187 -18.47 -23.25 -9.24
C SER A 187 -17.23 -23.07 -8.36
N TRP A 188 -16.16 -22.46 -8.87
CA TRP A 188 -14.97 -22.15 -8.08
C TRP A 188 -15.26 -21.11 -7.00
N ILE A 189 -15.94 -20.01 -7.34
CA ILE A 189 -16.31 -18.98 -6.36
C ILE A 189 -17.14 -19.60 -5.24
N LEU A 190 -18.12 -20.45 -5.56
CA LEU A 190 -18.97 -21.10 -4.56
C LEU A 190 -18.18 -22.10 -3.70
N SER A 191 -17.34 -22.94 -4.32
CA SER A 191 -16.49 -23.90 -3.61
C SER A 191 -15.50 -23.23 -2.67
N TYR A 192 -14.86 -22.14 -3.11
CA TYR A 192 -13.85 -21.45 -2.33
C TYR A 192 -14.46 -20.67 -1.17
N THR A 193 -15.67 -20.13 -1.36
CA THR A 193 -16.38 -19.34 -0.33
C THR A 193 -17.33 -20.16 0.55
N CYS A 194 -17.08 -21.48 0.69
CA CYS A 194 -17.80 -22.31 1.65
C CYS A 194 -17.66 -21.78 3.09
N PRO A 195 -18.75 -21.70 3.88
CA PRO A 195 -18.67 -21.21 5.26
C PRO A 195 -17.71 -22.04 6.12
N GLN A 196 -17.78 -23.37 5.99
CA GLN A 196 -16.90 -24.28 6.70
C GLN A 196 -15.55 -24.42 5.97
N PRO A 197 -14.40 -24.26 6.66
CA PRO A 197 -13.08 -24.40 6.07
C PRO A 197 -12.81 -25.77 5.43
N GLU A 198 -13.32 -26.84 6.02
CA GLU A 198 -13.16 -28.23 5.58
C GLU A 198 -13.77 -28.51 4.20
N ASP A 199 -14.84 -27.79 3.84
CA ASP A 199 -15.53 -27.92 2.56
C ASP A 199 -14.84 -27.13 1.42
N ARG A 200 -13.81 -26.33 1.75
CA ARG A 200 -13.01 -25.61 0.76
C ARG A 200 -11.88 -26.52 0.27
N PRO A 201 -11.47 -26.47 -0.99
CA PRO A 201 -10.27 -27.18 -1.44
C PRO A 201 -9.01 -26.55 -0.86
N SER A 202 -7.91 -27.31 -0.77
CA SER A 202 -6.57 -26.74 -0.61
C SER A 202 -6.13 -26.03 -1.90
N ALA A 203 -5.09 -25.20 -1.81
CA ALA A 203 -4.52 -24.57 -3.01
C ALA A 203 -4.07 -25.62 -4.05
N GLU A 204 -3.54 -26.75 -3.59
CA GLU A 204 -3.13 -27.87 -4.46
C GLU A 204 -4.34 -28.54 -5.15
N GLU A 205 -5.41 -28.82 -4.41
CA GLU A 205 -6.64 -29.41 -4.94
C GLU A 205 -7.31 -28.47 -5.95
N ALA A 206 -7.35 -27.17 -5.63
CA ALA A 206 -7.85 -26.14 -6.52
C ALA A 206 -7.03 -26.02 -7.82
N LEU A 207 -5.68 -26.12 -7.74
CA LEU A 207 -4.83 -26.17 -8.93
C LEU A 207 -5.15 -27.37 -9.81
N LYS A 208 -5.23 -28.58 -9.21
CA LYS A 208 -5.58 -29.80 -9.94
C LYS A 208 -6.94 -29.67 -10.62
N GLY A 209 -7.94 -29.17 -9.89
CA GLY A 209 -9.28 -28.91 -10.41
C GLY A 209 -9.28 -27.95 -11.60
N LEU A 210 -8.50 -26.86 -11.52
CA LEU A 210 -8.34 -25.90 -12.60
C LEU A 210 -7.71 -26.54 -13.85
N THR A 211 -6.61 -27.29 -13.72
CA THR A 211 -5.98 -28.02 -14.84
C THR A 211 -6.81 -29.17 -15.42
N LEU A 212 -7.76 -29.73 -14.67
CA LEU A 212 -8.66 -30.77 -15.18
C LEU A 212 -9.85 -30.17 -15.94
N THR A 213 -10.33 -29.01 -15.53
CA THR A 213 -11.42 -28.29 -16.20
C THR A 213 -10.95 -27.46 -17.38
N SER A 214 -9.70 -27.01 -17.37
CA SER A 214 -9.08 -26.32 -18.50
C SER A 214 -8.11 -27.28 -19.20
N ARG A 215 -8.33 -27.54 -20.49
CA ARG A 215 -7.28 -28.11 -21.35
C ARG A 215 -6.17 -27.08 -21.52
N PHE A 216 -5.36 -26.81 -20.49
CA PHE A 216 -4.11 -26.08 -20.65
C PHE A 216 -3.21 -26.94 -21.55
N SER A 217 -3.11 -26.59 -22.83
CA SER A 217 -2.14 -27.23 -23.71
C SER A 217 -0.73 -26.86 -23.24
N ALA A 218 -0.14 -27.73 -22.44
CA ALA A 218 1.30 -27.77 -22.23
C ALA A 218 1.95 -28.17 -23.57
N GLY A 219 2.13 -27.19 -24.47
CA GLY A 219 2.69 -27.38 -25.80
C GLY A 219 2.23 -26.27 -26.73
N SER A 220 3.17 -25.42 -27.16
CA SER A 220 3.01 -24.32 -28.11
C SER A 220 1.97 -23.24 -27.77
N CYS A 221 2.35 -22.29 -26.91
CA CYS A 221 1.85 -20.92 -27.06
C CYS A 221 2.96 -20.09 -27.70
N SER A 222 3.24 -20.38 -28.97
CA SER A 222 3.84 -19.41 -29.88
C SER A 222 2.75 -18.40 -30.21
N LEU A 223 3.03 -17.12 -29.93
CA LEU A 223 2.17 -15.98 -30.23
C LEU A 223 1.89 -15.87 -31.74
N SER A 224 0.91 -16.60 -32.25
CA SER A 224 0.40 -16.41 -33.61
C SER A 224 -1.00 -17.03 -33.76
N GLY A 225 -2.03 -16.19 -33.56
CA GLY A 225 -3.46 -16.53 -33.68
C GLY A 225 -4.04 -16.87 -32.31
N GLU A 226 -5.01 -16.14 -31.74
CA GLU A 226 -6.32 -15.87 -32.31
C GLU A 226 -6.84 -14.45 -32.01
N ARG A 227 -7.63 -13.92 -32.94
CA ARG A 227 -7.86 -12.50 -33.26
C ARG A 227 -8.82 -11.73 -32.34
N SER A 228 -9.15 -12.21 -31.15
CA SER A 228 -10.13 -11.56 -30.25
C SER A 228 -9.50 -10.94 -29.00
N ASP A 229 -8.43 -11.53 -28.46
CA ASP A 229 -7.65 -10.98 -27.33
C ASP A 229 -6.75 -9.80 -27.73
N SER A 230 -6.47 -9.65 -29.03
CA SER A 230 -5.75 -8.48 -29.52
C SER A 230 -6.51 -7.19 -29.29
N ARG A 231 -7.85 -7.14 -29.21
CA ARG A 231 -8.52 -5.83 -29.06
C ARG A 231 -8.27 -5.19 -27.71
N VAL A 232 -8.28 -5.92 -26.60
CA VAL A 232 -8.06 -5.33 -25.27
C VAL A 232 -6.59 -5.01 -25.04
N VAL A 233 -5.68 -5.90 -25.45
CA VAL A 233 -4.24 -5.62 -25.40
C VAL A 233 -3.88 -4.48 -26.35
N VAL A 234 -4.45 -4.42 -27.56
CA VAL A 234 -4.24 -3.30 -28.50
C VAL A 234 -4.95 -2.04 -28.02
N VAL A 235 -6.11 -2.11 -27.36
CA VAL A 235 -6.78 -0.92 -26.79
C VAL A 235 -5.97 -0.40 -25.60
N LEU A 236 -5.50 -1.27 -24.71
CA LEU A 236 -4.62 -0.88 -23.60
C LEU A 236 -3.27 -0.40 -24.11
N GLN A 237 -2.66 -1.05 -25.09
CA GLN A 237 -1.43 -0.59 -25.74
C GLN A 237 -1.64 0.72 -26.50
N LYS A 238 -2.77 0.91 -27.19
CA LYS A 238 -3.12 2.17 -27.85
C LYS A 238 -3.37 3.27 -26.85
N GLU A 239 -4.05 2.99 -25.73
CA GLU A 239 -4.32 3.99 -24.70
C GLU A 239 -3.05 4.32 -23.91
N ILE A 240 -2.16 3.34 -23.71
CA ILE A 240 -0.80 3.53 -23.18
C ILE A 240 0.02 4.36 -24.15
N GLN A 241 0.05 4.01 -25.44
CA GLN A 241 0.77 4.75 -26.47
C GLN A 241 0.24 6.18 -26.61
N LYS A 242 -1.07 6.37 -26.52
CA LYS A 242 -1.72 7.69 -26.55
C LYS A 242 -1.41 8.51 -25.29
N ARG A 243 -1.25 7.86 -24.13
CA ARG A 243 -0.79 8.50 -22.89
C ARG A 243 0.70 8.81 -22.93
N ASP A 244 1.54 7.92 -23.46
CA ASP A 244 2.98 8.11 -23.63
C ASP A 244 3.27 9.22 -24.65
N GLU A 245 2.54 9.25 -25.76
CA GLU A 245 2.57 10.35 -26.74
C GLU A 245 2.13 11.66 -26.09
N LYS A 246 1.06 11.66 -25.29
CA LYS A 246 0.61 12.85 -24.56
C LYS A 246 1.62 13.30 -23.51
N ILE A 247 2.28 12.38 -22.81
CA ILE A 247 3.37 12.68 -21.88
C ILE A 247 4.53 13.30 -22.65
N LEU A 248 4.92 12.74 -23.78
CA LEU A 248 6.05 13.23 -24.58
C LEU A 248 5.75 14.60 -25.19
N LEU A 249 4.49 14.85 -25.58
CA LEU A 249 4.01 16.13 -26.08
C LEU A 249 3.93 17.18 -24.97
N LEU A 250 3.44 16.80 -23.78
CA LEU A 250 3.46 17.62 -22.59
C LEU A 250 4.89 17.91 -22.13
N GLU A 251 5.81 16.94 -22.19
CA GLU A 251 7.23 17.14 -21.87
C GLU A 251 7.89 18.09 -22.87
N ALA A 252 7.56 18.00 -24.16
CA ALA A 252 8.02 18.92 -25.19
C ALA A 252 7.45 20.33 -25.01
N GLU A 253 6.17 20.44 -24.66
CA GLU A 253 5.51 21.71 -24.35
C GLU A 253 6.07 22.33 -23.08
N LEU A 254 6.31 21.54 -22.04
CA LEU A 254 6.94 21.94 -20.79
C LEU A 254 8.40 22.36 -21.02
N LYS A 255 9.11 21.71 -21.95
CA LYS A 255 10.44 22.14 -22.41
C LYS A 255 10.39 23.45 -23.20
N ARG A 256 9.38 23.65 -24.05
CA ARG A 256 9.16 24.89 -24.81
C ARG A 256 8.79 26.05 -23.89
N LEU A 257 7.89 25.83 -22.94
CA LEU A 257 7.50 26.79 -21.90
C LEU A 257 8.69 27.11 -21.00
N LYS A 258 9.48 26.12 -20.57
CA LYS A 258 10.75 26.38 -19.86
C LYS A 258 11.74 27.20 -20.67
N CYS A 259 11.79 27.02 -21.99
CA CYS A 259 12.65 27.82 -22.89
C CYS A 259 12.11 29.25 -23.07
N LEU A 260 10.80 29.43 -23.14
CA LEU A 260 10.14 30.74 -23.17
C LEU A 260 10.32 31.49 -21.85
N VAL A 261 10.12 30.82 -20.71
CA VAL A 261 10.42 31.35 -19.38
C VAL A 261 11.91 31.72 -19.24
N LYS A 262 12.82 30.92 -19.81
CA LYS A 262 14.25 31.30 -19.89
C LYS A 262 14.51 32.50 -20.81
N LYS A 263 13.75 32.71 -21.88
CA LYS A 263 13.89 33.85 -22.80
C LYS A 263 13.25 35.13 -22.24
N GLU A 264 12.10 35.04 -21.60
CA GLU A 264 11.47 36.14 -20.86
C GLU A 264 12.30 36.48 -19.61
N GLY A 265 12.83 35.46 -18.91
CA GLY A 265 13.82 35.63 -17.85
C GLY A 265 15.15 36.24 -18.33
N ALA A 266 15.57 35.99 -19.58
CA ALA A 266 16.74 36.63 -20.17
C ALA A 266 16.48 38.08 -20.58
N PHE A 267 15.26 38.42 -21.01
CA PHE A 267 14.86 39.82 -21.28
C PHE A 267 14.66 40.63 -19.99
N LEU A 268 14.32 39.94 -18.89
CA LEU A 268 14.33 40.49 -17.52
C LEU A 268 15.72 40.43 -16.86
N CYS A 269 16.72 39.76 -17.42
CA CYS A 269 18.08 39.73 -16.85
C CYS A 269 18.94 40.95 -17.24
N SER A 270 18.42 41.88 -18.04
CA SER A 270 18.90 43.27 -18.09
C SER A 270 18.23 44.19 -17.04
N GLY A 271 17.33 43.65 -16.20
CA GLY A 271 16.69 44.35 -15.08
C GLY A 271 16.14 43.33 -14.09
N GLY A 272 17.04 42.78 -13.26
CA GLY A 272 16.92 41.45 -12.67
C GLY A 272 15.60 41.05 -12.00
N CYS A 273 15.31 39.74 -12.02
CA CYS A 273 14.62 39.04 -10.93
C CYS A 273 14.77 37.50 -11.03
N PHE A 274 15.03 36.87 -9.88
CA PHE A 274 14.92 35.44 -9.59
C PHE A 274 13.43 35.01 -9.56
N PHE A 275 13.07 33.88 -10.18
CA PHE A 275 11.81 33.19 -9.91
C PHE A 275 12.08 31.87 -9.18
N ALA A 276 12.44 31.98 -7.91
CA ALA A 276 12.00 31.04 -6.89
C ALA A 276 10.82 31.73 -6.20
N SER A 277 9.70 31.04 -6.00
CA SER A 277 8.51 31.57 -5.31
C SER A 277 8.95 32.29 -4.04
N THR A 278 8.85 33.62 -4.04
CA THR A 278 9.38 34.48 -2.98
C THR A 278 8.46 34.36 -1.77
N MET A 279 8.81 33.47 -0.84
CA MET A 279 8.35 33.61 0.54
C MET A 279 8.76 35.00 1.04
N THR A 280 7.84 35.73 1.64
CA THR A 280 8.20 37.03 2.24
C THR A 280 9.20 36.82 3.38
N ILE A 281 10.11 37.78 3.62
CA ILE A 281 11.11 37.71 4.71
C ILE A 281 10.43 37.43 6.08
N SER A 282 9.23 37.98 6.28
CA SER A 282 8.37 37.74 7.44
C SER A 282 7.96 36.27 7.58
N GLU A 283 7.55 35.61 6.50
CA GLU A 283 7.07 34.23 6.53
C GLU A 283 8.20 33.20 6.65
N CYS A 284 9.37 33.48 6.08
CA CYS A 284 10.56 32.65 6.30
C CYS A 284 10.97 32.69 7.78
N SER A 285 10.94 33.89 8.39
CA SER A 285 11.22 34.07 9.81
C SER A 285 10.23 33.29 10.71
N ASP A 286 8.94 33.23 10.34
CA ASP A 286 7.95 32.48 11.11
C ASP A 286 8.11 30.96 10.97
N LEU A 287 8.43 30.46 9.77
CA LEU A 287 8.65 29.03 9.56
C LEU A 287 9.93 28.56 10.26
N ASP A 288 11.01 29.33 10.20
CA ASP A 288 12.27 29.00 10.89
C ASP A 288 12.09 29.01 12.43
N ARG A 289 11.25 29.92 12.95
CA ARG A 289 10.81 29.92 14.36
C ARG A 289 10.04 28.65 14.72
N GLN A 290 9.06 28.25 13.90
CA GLN A 290 8.29 27.03 14.09
C GLN A 290 9.17 25.79 14.07
N ILE A 291 10.12 25.69 13.13
CA ILE A 291 11.10 24.59 13.06
C ILE A 291 11.94 24.54 14.33
N SER A 292 12.44 25.70 14.78
CA SER A 292 13.26 25.80 15.99
C SER A 292 12.51 25.36 17.24
N GLN A 293 11.23 25.72 17.35
CA GLN A 293 10.34 25.30 18.44
C GLN A 293 10.06 23.80 18.37
N LEU A 294 9.70 23.27 17.21
CA LEU A 294 9.45 21.84 17.01
C LEU A 294 10.70 21.00 17.29
N ARG A 295 11.91 21.45 16.94
CA ARG A 295 13.19 20.77 17.27
C ARG A 295 13.45 20.66 18.78
N LYS A 296 12.86 21.53 19.59
CA LYS A 296 12.89 21.45 21.06
C LYS A 296 11.79 20.54 21.62
N CYS A 297 11.00 19.89 20.77
CA CYS A 297 9.81 19.12 21.15
C CYS A 297 8.70 20.00 21.75
N GLU A 298 8.62 21.26 21.33
CA GLU A 298 7.59 22.21 21.78
C GLU A 298 6.50 22.36 20.71
N LEU A 299 5.24 22.43 21.15
CA LEU A 299 4.08 22.50 20.25
C LEU A 299 3.87 23.91 19.69
N ILE A 300 3.64 24.01 18.39
CA ILE A 300 3.19 25.23 17.71
C ILE A 300 1.68 25.41 17.86
N LYS A 301 1.16 26.63 17.68
CA LYS A 301 -0.28 26.93 17.87
C LYS A 301 -1.14 26.24 16.80
N GLU A 302 -2.41 25.96 17.11
CA GLU A 302 -3.36 25.35 16.14
C GLU A 302 -3.47 26.16 14.84
N SER A 303 -3.46 27.50 14.92
CA SER A 303 -3.46 28.38 13.74
C SER A 303 -2.18 28.26 12.90
N GLU A 304 -1.04 28.05 13.54
CA GLU A 304 0.25 27.81 12.89
C GLU A 304 0.26 26.45 12.19
N VAL A 305 -0.29 25.41 12.84
CA VAL A 305 -0.48 24.08 12.21
C VAL A 305 -1.34 24.20 10.96
N LYS A 306 -2.47 24.91 11.03
CA LYS A 306 -3.35 25.11 9.88
C LYS A 306 -2.63 25.76 8.71
N SER A 307 -1.86 26.83 8.98
CA SER A 307 -1.07 27.53 7.96
C SER A 307 0.02 26.64 7.37
N LEU A 308 0.73 25.88 8.23
CA LEU A 308 1.76 24.94 7.80
C LEU A 308 1.20 23.85 6.89
N CYS A 309 0.07 23.24 7.26
CA CYS A 309 -0.61 22.25 6.43
C CYS A 309 -1.06 22.84 5.09
N ALA A 310 -1.60 24.06 5.08
CA ALA A 310 -1.99 24.73 3.83
C ALA A 310 -0.80 24.90 2.87
N LYS A 311 0.35 25.37 3.38
CA LYS A 311 1.60 25.50 2.60
C LYS A 311 2.14 24.15 2.13
N ALA A 312 2.10 23.14 2.99
CA ALA A 312 2.53 21.80 2.60
C ALA A 312 1.65 21.22 1.48
N ARG A 313 0.33 21.44 1.54
CA ARG A 313 -0.59 20.98 0.49
C ARG A 313 -0.28 21.61 -0.88
N GLU A 314 0.06 22.89 -0.92
CA GLU A 314 0.47 23.59 -2.16
C GLU A 314 1.71 22.97 -2.80
N ILE A 315 2.62 22.43 -1.99
CA ILE A 315 3.83 21.75 -2.48
C ILE A 315 3.50 20.30 -2.89
N LEU A 316 2.83 19.56 -2.01
CA LEU A 316 2.59 18.12 -2.17
C LEU A 316 1.57 17.80 -3.28
N VAL A 317 0.70 18.75 -3.67
CA VAL A 317 -0.25 18.54 -4.78
C VAL A 317 0.44 18.51 -6.14
N GLU A 318 1.56 19.22 -6.29
CA GLU A 318 2.37 19.25 -7.50
C GLU A 318 3.35 18.06 -7.58
N GLU A 319 3.50 17.34 -6.48
CA GLU A 319 4.37 16.18 -6.39
C GLU A 319 3.79 14.94 -7.05
N SER A 320 4.65 14.17 -7.73
CA SER A 320 4.25 12.89 -8.32
C SER A 320 4.02 11.84 -7.23
N ASN A 321 3.06 10.94 -7.46
CA ASN A 321 2.87 9.75 -6.62
C ASN A 321 4.13 8.86 -6.51
N VAL A 322 5.06 8.98 -7.47
CA VAL A 322 6.36 8.32 -7.47
C VAL A 322 7.46 9.36 -7.55
N GLN A 323 8.10 9.65 -6.41
CA GLN A 323 9.17 10.63 -6.33
C GLN A 323 10.46 10.10 -6.92
N ARG A 324 11.16 10.92 -7.70
CA ARG A 324 12.53 10.62 -8.13
C ARG A 324 13.48 11.32 -7.19
N VAL A 325 14.37 10.56 -6.58
CA VAL A 325 15.33 11.06 -5.60
C VAL A 325 16.73 10.69 -6.09
N ASP A 326 17.60 11.69 -6.22
CA ASP A 326 18.98 11.46 -6.65
C ASP A 326 19.88 11.23 -5.44
N ALA A 327 20.85 10.32 -5.56
CA ALA A 327 21.89 10.15 -4.54
C ALA A 327 22.87 11.34 -4.54
N PRO A 328 23.47 11.68 -3.38
CA PRO A 328 23.34 11.00 -2.09
C PRO A 328 22.04 11.34 -1.34
N VAL A 329 21.41 10.34 -0.75
CA VAL A 329 20.21 10.47 0.10
C VAL A 329 20.27 9.55 1.30
N THR A 330 19.90 10.08 2.47
CA THR A 330 19.72 9.31 3.70
C THR A 330 18.29 8.75 3.73
N VAL A 331 18.17 7.42 3.75
CA VAL A 331 16.88 6.74 3.77
C VAL A 331 16.51 6.39 5.21
N CYS A 332 15.31 6.79 5.63
CA CYS A 332 14.81 6.65 6.98
C CYS A 332 13.53 5.78 6.99
N GLY A 333 13.54 4.73 7.81
CA GLY A 333 12.37 3.88 8.03
C GLY A 333 11.42 4.46 9.09
N ASP A 334 10.60 3.59 9.67
CA ASP A 334 9.54 3.92 10.62
C ASP A 334 10.04 4.73 11.82
N ILE A 335 9.26 5.74 12.22
CA ILE A 335 9.58 6.61 13.37
C ILE A 335 8.58 6.40 14.51
N HIS A 336 7.29 6.20 14.23
CA HIS A 336 6.25 5.95 15.22
C HIS A 336 6.27 6.90 16.42
N GLY A 337 6.34 8.21 16.15
CA GLY A 337 6.35 9.23 17.20
C GLY A 337 7.54 9.16 18.18
N GLN A 338 8.62 8.47 17.83
CA GLN A 338 9.88 8.44 18.58
C GLN A 338 10.74 9.67 18.28
N PHE A 339 10.28 10.83 18.76
CA PHE A 339 10.88 12.13 18.42
C PHE A 339 12.38 12.26 18.76
N TYR A 340 12.84 11.68 19.87
CA TYR A 340 14.25 11.74 20.25
C TYR A 340 15.14 10.89 19.34
N ASP A 341 14.62 9.80 18.79
CA ASP A 341 15.33 8.99 17.79
C ASP A 341 15.42 9.74 16.47
N LEU A 342 14.38 10.50 16.09
CA LEU A 342 14.44 11.42 14.95
C LEU A 342 15.52 12.50 15.11
N LYS A 343 15.70 13.04 16.32
CA LYS A 343 16.78 14.01 16.59
C LYS A 343 18.16 13.39 16.44
N GLU A 344 18.34 12.17 16.95
CA GLU A 344 19.60 11.46 16.83
C GLU A 344 19.87 11.04 15.37
N LEU A 345 18.81 10.76 14.59
CA LEU A 345 18.90 10.52 13.17
C LEU A 345 19.46 11.74 12.42
N PHE A 346 18.94 12.95 12.66
CA PHE A 346 19.48 14.16 12.03
C PHE A 346 20.92 14.47 12.46
N LYS A 347 21.25 14.21 13.73
CA LYS A 347 22.60 14.42 14.26
C LYS A 347 23.64 13.50 13.60
N ASN A 348 23.28 12.25 13.30
CA ASN A 348 24.18 11.28 12.69
C ASN A 348 24.16 11.34 11.15
N GLY A 349 23.01 11.62 10.55
CA GLY A 349 22.83 11.69 9.10
C GLY A 349 23.29 13.02 8.48
N GLY A 350 23.43 14.07 9.27
CA GLY A 350 23.70 15.44 8.82
C GLY A 350 22.42 16.28 8.75
N ASP A 351 22.51 17.59 9.01
CA ASP A 351 21.32 18.43 8.99
C ASP A 351 20.91 18.82 7.55
N VAL A 352 19.69 19.31 7.41
CA VAL A 352 19.23 19.99 6.19
C VAL A 352 19.62 21.47 6.23
N PRO A 353 19.99 22.08 5.09
CA PRO A 353 19.85 21.61 3.70
C PRO A 353 21.00 20.79 3.12
N GLU A 354 22.06 20.53 3.89
CA GLU A 354 23.30 19.88 3.41
C GLU A 354 23.08 18.42 3.02
N THR A 355 22.10 17.76 3.64
CA THR A 355 21.79 16.34 3.43
C THR A 355 20.39 16.16 2.83
N ASN A 356 20.24 15.29 1.83
CA ASN A 356 18.94 14.89 1.31
C ASN A 356 18.36 13.75 2.15
N TYR A 357 17.06 13.79 2.42
CA TYR A 357 16.37 12.76 3.20
C TYR A 357 15.17 12.18 2.46
N LEU A 358 15.04 10.86 2.54
CA LEU A 358 13.85 10.12 2.12
C LEU A 358 13.29 9.36 3.32
N PHE A 359 12.10 9.74 3.77
CA PHE A 359 11.39 9.02 4.83
C PHE A 359 10.32 8.10 4.24
N LEU A 360 10.27 6.85 4.72
CA LEU A 360 9.45 5.77 4.15
C LEU A 360 8.05 5.65 4.76
N GLY A 361 7.62 6.61 5.58
CA GLY A 361 6.29 6.62 6.21
C GLY A 361 6.33 6.19 7.68
N ASP A 362 5.15 5.92 8.23
CA ASP A 362 4.97 5.50 9.62
C ASP A 362 5.58 6.48 10.63
N PHE A 363 5.20 7.76 10.46
CA PHE A 363 5.65 8.87 11.30
C PHE A 363 4.94 8.90 12.65
N VAL A 364 3.69 8.44 12.66
CA VAL A 364 2.74 8.59 13.77
C VAL A 364 2.37 7.26 14.42
N ASP A 365 1.64 7.36 15.54
CA ASP A 365 1.18 6.27 16.41
C ASP A 365 2.29 5.54 17.19
N ARG A 366 1.89 4.78 18.22
CA ARG A 366 2.74 4.04 19.19
C ARG A 366 3.60 4.91 20.11
N GLY A 367 4.24 5.96 19.61
CA GLY A 367 5.01 6.93 20.38
C GLY A 367 4.17 8.04 21.00
N PHE A 368 4.74 8.74 21.99
CA PHE A 368 4.07 9.85 22.71
C PHE A 368 4.22 11.22 22.02
N TYR A 369 5.04 11.29 20.98
CA TYR A 369 5.44 12.54 20.30
C TYR A 369 5.19 12.48 18.79
N SER A 370 4.11 11.83 18.37
CA SER A 370 3.73 11.70 16.95
C SER A 370 3.43 13.07 16.33
N VAL A 371 2.81 13.98 17.10
CA VAL A 371 2.45 15.32 16.61
C VAL A 371 3.70 16.15 16.35
N GLU A 372 4.64 16.21 17.29
CA GLU A 372 5.91 16.93 17.13
C GLU A 372 6.75 16.33 16.01
N THR A 373 6.79 15.00 15.93
CA THR A 373 7.52 14.26 14.89
C THR A 373 7.00 14.63 13.50
N PHE A 374 5.69 14.47 13.27
CA PHE A 374 5.12 14.73 11.95
C PHE A 374 5.16 16.22 11.59
N LEU A 375 4.85 17.12 12.53
CA LEU A 375 4.89 18.57 12.26
C LEU A 375 6.31 19.05 11.97
N LEU A 376 7.34 18.49 12.63
CA LEU A 376 8.73 18.82 12.32
C LEU A 376 9.10 18.41 10.90
N LEU A 377 8.78 17.17 10.50
CA LEU A 377 9.04 16.69 9.14
C LEU A 377 8.29 17.51 8.10
N LEU A 378 7.04 17.89 8.38
CA LEU A 378 6.23 18.72 7.50
C LEU A 378 6.80 20.15 7.37
N ALA A 379 7.26 20.75 8.47
CA ALA A 379 7.90 22.06 8.45
C ALA A 379 9.21 22.05 7.66
N LEU A 380 10.03 21.00 7.81
CA LEU A 380 11.24 20.82 7.03
C LEU A 380 10.92 20.58 5.54
N LYS A 381 9.84 19.85 5.23
CA LYS A 381 9.35 19.69 3.85
C LYS A 381 8.95 21.01 3.21
N VAL A 382 8.22 21.86 3.94
CA VAL A 382 7.83 23.19 3.44
C VAL A 382 9.05 24.09 3.26
N ARG A 383 10.03 24.02 4.17
CA ARG A 383 11.23 24.86 4.13
C ARG A 383 12.25 24.42 3.07
N TYR A 384 12.34 23.12 2.82
CA TYR A 384 13.31 22.49 1.93
C TYR A 384 12.63 21.41 1.05
N PRO A 385 11.72 21.80 0.14
CA PRO A 385 10.90 20.87 -0.63
C PRO A 385 11.72 19.90 -1.48
N ASP A 386 12.85 20.36 -2.01
CA ASP A 386 13.76 19.54 -2.85
C ASP A 386 14.69 18.63 -2.05
N ARG A 387 14.76 18.77 -0.71
CA ARG A 387 15.69 18.03 0.16
C ARG A 387 15.01 17.00 1.04
N ILE A 388 13.74 17.21 1.37
CA ILE A 388 12.94 16.29 2.19
C ILE A 388 11.91 15.62 1.29
N THR A 389 11.97 14.29 1.19
CA THR A 389 10.94 13.47 0.54
C THR A 389 10.20 12.66 1.59
N LEU A 390 8.87 12.76 1.61
CA LEU A 390 8.00 12.05 2.54
C LEU A 390 7.12 11.07 1.78
N ILE A 391 7.24 9.79 2.10
CA ILE A 391 6.37 8.72 1.57
C ILE A 391 5.28 8.39 2.59
N ARG A 392 4.09 8.05 2.10
CA ARG A 392 2.95 7.64 2.92
C ARG A 392 3.13 6.19 3.41
N GLY A 393 3.11 6.00 4.72
CA GLY A 393 2.99 4.69 5.37
C GLY A 393 1.53 4.32 5.66
N ASN A 394 1.32 3.16 6.28
CA ASN A 394 -0.03 2.68 6.62
C ASN A 394 -0.61 3.42 7.84
N HIS A 395 0.24 3.94 8.72
CA HIS A 395 -0.17 4.76 9.86
C HIS A 395 -0.66 6.15 9.45
N GLU A 396 -0.32 6.64 8.25
CA GLU A 396 -0.83 7.90 7.70
C GLU A 396 -2.25 7.75 7.10
N SER A 397 -3.18 7.20 7.90
CA SER A 397 -4.58 7.00 7.52
C SER A 397 -5.54 7.31 8.68
N ARG A 398 -6.75 7.75 8.34
CA ARG A 398 -7.77 8.10 9.35
C ARG A 398 -8.16 6.90 10.21
N GLN A 399 -8.24 5.71 9.63
CA GLN A 399 -8.64 4.50 10.37
C GLN A 399 -7.59 4.09 11.41
N ILE A 400 -6.30 4.12 11.05
CA ILE A 400 -5.24 3.65 11.94
C ILE A 400 -4.99 4.68 13.05
N THR A 401 -4.91 5.97 12.71
CA THR A 401 -4.67 7.04 13.69
C THR A 401 -5.76 7.20 14.76
N GLN A 402 -6.99 6.77 14.48
CA GLN A 402 -8.08 6.73 15.48
C GLN A 402 -7.92 5.59 16.49
N VAL A 403 -7.24 4.51 16.11
CA VAL A 403 -7.13 3.30 16.93
C VAL A 403 -5.82 3.28 17.72
N TYR A 404 -4.73 3.82 17.15
CA TYR A 404 -3.37 3.62 17.66
C TYR A 404 -2.73 4.86 18.32
N GLY A 405 -3.54 5.90 18.56
CA GLY A 405 -3.24 6.94 19.54
C GLY A 405 -2.95 8.33 18.99
N PHE A 406 -2.71 8.51 17.68
CA PHE A 406 -2.47 9.85 17.13
C PHE A 406 -3.68 10.80 17.29
N TYR A 407 -4.90 10.28 17.10
CA TYR A 407 -6.12 11.06 17.35
C TYR A 407 -6.20 11.56 18.80
N ASP A 408 -6.00 10.66 19.76
CA ASP A 408 -6.04 10.98 21.19
C ASP A 408 -4.89 11.91 21.59
N GLU A 409 -3.72 11.74 20.97
CA GLU A 409 -2.57 12.62 21.16
C GLU A 409 -2.90 14.06 20.75
N CYS A 410 -3.48 14.26 19.56
CA CYS A 410 -3.91 15.59 19.11
C CYS A 410 -4.96 16.19 20.06
N GLN A 411 -5.99 15.41 20.42
CA GLN A 411 -7.06 15.86 21.31
C GLN A 411 -6.51 16.27 22.69
N ARG A 412 -5.57 15.49 23.25
CA ARG A 412 -4.94 15.78 24.53
C ARG A 412 -4.02 17.00 24.50
N LYS A 413 -3.25 17.17 23.42
CA LYS A 413 -2.24 18.25 23.30
C LYS A 413 -2.85 19.59 22.91
N TYR A 414 -3.87 19.60 22.06
CA TYR A 414 -4.49 20.82 21.54
C TYR A 414 -5.88 21.11 22.11
N GLY A 415 -6.46 20.17 22.87
CA GLY A 415 -7.83 20.27 23.36
C GLY A 415 -8.90 20.05 22.28
N SER A 416 -8.49 19.82 21.02
CA SER A 416 -9.39 19.63 19.88
C SER A 416 -8.81 18.61 18.90
N ALA A 417 -9.69 17.88 18.20
CA ALA A 417 -9.32 17.01 17.09
C ALA A 417 -9.04 17.78 15.78
N THR A 418 -9.00 19.11 15.82
CA THR A 418 -8.82 19.94 14.62
C THR A 418 -7.44 19.75 14.00
N VAL A 419 -6.39 19.68 14.83
CA VAL A 419 -5.02 19.36 14.37
C VAL A 419 -4.95 17.99 13.69
N TRP A 420 -5.62 16.98 14.26
CA TRP A 420 -5.71 15.66 13.64
C TRP A 420 -6.37 15.71 12.25
N LYS A 421 -7.44 16.52 12.09
CA LYS A 421 -8.08 16.71 10.78
C LYS A 421 -7.13 17.34 9.77
N TYR A 422 -6.38 18.38 10.15
CA TYR A 422 -5.39 19.00 9.26
C TYR A 422 -4.29 18.03 8.85
N CYS A 423 -3.71 17.28 9.81
CA CYS A 423 -2.66 16.31 9.51
C CYS A 423 -3.17 15.17 8.61
N THR A 424 -4.35 14.64 8.88
CA THR A 424 -4.92 13.56 8.06
C THR A 424 -5.35 13.99 6.67
N GLU A 425 -5.68 15.28 6.47
CA GLU A 425 -5.84 15.85 5.12
C GLU A 425 -4.51 15.83 4.37
N ILE A 426 -3.40 16.20 5.02
CA ILE A 426 -2.06 16.18 4.41
C ILE A 426 -1.60 14.77 4.06
N PHE A 427 -1.93 13.77 4.89
CA PHE A 427 -1.60 12.38 4.59
C PHE A 427 -2.14 11.92 3.22
N ASP A 428 -3.23 12.50 2.74
CA ASP A 428 -3.81 12.17 1.44
C ASP A 428 -2.99 12.68 0.25
N TYR A 429 -2.09 13.64 0.47
CA TYR A 429 -1.19 14.21 -0.55
C TYR A 429 0.23 13.64 -0.50
N LEU A 430 0.56 12.80 0.49
CA LEU A 430 1.87 12.20 0.58
C LEU A 430 2.12 11.23 -0.59
N SER A 431 3.34 11.27 -1.12
CA SER A 431 3.76 10.40 -2.21
C SER A 431 3.72 8.93 -1.80
N LEU A 432 3.42 8.02 -2.73
CA LEU A 432 3.23 6.59 -2.42
C LEU A 432 4.52 5.77 -2.52
N SER A 433 5.52 6.26 -3.25
CA SER A 433 6.81 5.59 -3.40
C SER A 433 7.89 6.55 -3.90
N ALA A 434 9.15 6.14 -3.77
CA ALA A 434 10.29 6.83 -4.37
C ALA A 434 11.15 5.87 -5.20
N VAL A 435 11.84 6.41 -6.20
CA VAL A 435 12.87 5.74 -7.00
C VAL A 435 14.19 6.48 -6.78
N ILE A 436 15.21 5.74 -6.36
CA ILE A 436 16.54 6.30 -6.07
C ILE A 436 17.50 5.91 -7.21
N ASP A 437 18.07 6.88 -7.92
CA ASP A 437 19.01 6.64 -9.04
C ASP A 437 18.50 5.61 -10.09
N GLY A 438 17.20 5.63 -10.39
CA GLY A 438 16.58 4.64 -11.30
C GLY A 438 16.48 3.22 -10.74
N LYS A 439 16.81 2.99 -9.47
CA LYS A 439 16.58 1.74 -8.72
C LYS A 439 15.44 1.96 -7.72
N VAL A 440 14.40 1.15 -7.83
CA VAL A 440 13.29 1.16 -6.87
C VAL A 440 13.81 0.57 -5.56
N LYS A 441 13.76 1.34 -4.46
CA LYS A 441 13.83 0.80 -3.11
C LYS A 441 12.44 0.92 -2.48
N ARG A 442 11.90 -0.21 -2.04
CA ARG A 442 10.69 -0.30 -1.21
C ARG A 442 11.12 -0.48 0.23
#